data_AF-A0A7X2MUF2-F1
#
_entry.id   AF-A0A7X2MUF2-F1
#
_cell.length_a   1.000
_cell.length_b   1.000
_cell.length_c   1.000
_cell.angle_alpha   90.00
_cell.angle_beta   90.00
_cell.angle_gamma   90.00
#
_symmetry.space_group_name_H-M   'P 1'
#
loop_
_entity.id
_entity.type
_entity.pdbx_description
1 polymer ?
#
loop_
_entity_poly.entity_id
_entity_poly.type
_entity_poly.pdbx_seq_one_letter_code
_entity_poly.pdbx_strand_id
1 'polypeptide(L)'
;PTATKLKGGLRGVKTLIINAAECEPYITADDRLMQDYAAEVLEGSRILAWVLQAEQVLIGIEDNKPEAIAALKQALGSERDLHIRV
;
A
#
# COMPACT_ATOMS: atom_id res chain seq x y z
N PRO A 1 -13.28 7.25 10.56
CA PRO A 1 -12.12 6.77 11.37
C PRO A 1 -11.61 5.42 10.89
N THR A 2 -10.29 5.21 10.81
CA THR A 2 -9.67 3.96 10.34
C THR A 2 -10.11 2.75 11.16
N ALA A 3 -10.20 2.90 12.49
CA ALA A 3 -10.68 1.83 13.38
C ALA A 3 -12.10 1.35 13.04
N THR A 4 -13.02 2.24 12.65
CA THR A 4 -14.38 1.88 12.24
C THR A 4 -14.38 1.10 10.92
N LYS A 5 -13.53 1.50 9.96
CA LYS A 5 -13.36 0.79 8.68
C LYS A 5 -12.82 -0.63 8.90
N LEU A 6 -11.80 -0.77 9.76
CA LEU A 6 -11.23 -2.07 10.11
C LEU A 6 -12.26 -2.99 10.76
N LYS A 7 -13.02 -2.49 11.74
CA LYS A 7 -14.10 -3.27 12.37
C LYS A 7 -15.13 -3.78 11.35
N GLY A 8 -15.49 -2.96 10.37
CA GLY A 8 -16.43 -3.35 9.31
C GLY A 8 -15.89 -4.39 8.33
N GLY A 9 -14.56 -4.51 8.21
CA GLY A 9 -13.89 -5.46 7.31
C GLY A 9 -13.37 -6.74 7.97
N LEU A 10 -13.55 -6.91 9.29
CA LEU A 10 -13.05 -8.08 10.01
C LEU A 10 -13.63 -9.38 9.42
N ARG A 11 -12.74 -10.29 9.00
CA ARG A 11 -13.07 -11.66 8.54
C ARG A 11 -14.02 -11.76 7.35
N GLY A 12 -13.98 -10.77 6.44
CA GLY A 12 -14.81 -10.81 5.22
C GLY A 12 -14.22 -10.07 4.01
N VAL A 13 -13.04 -9.44 4.16
CA VAL A 13 -12.39 -8.72 3.06
C VAL A 13 -11.50 -9.69 2.30
N LYS A 14 -11.82 -9.95 1.04
CA LYS A 14 -10.97 -10.77 0.16
C LYS A 14 -9.72 -10.01 -0.30
N THR A 15 -9.90 -8.73 -0.62
CA THR A 15 -8.86 -7.88 -1.23
C THR A 15 -8.70 -6.61 -0.41
N LEU A 16 -7.49 -6.37 0.08
CA LEU A 16 -7.08 -5.07 0.61
C LEU A 16 -6.48 -4.24 -0.52
N ILE A 17 -6.95 -3.01 -0.68
CA ILE A 17 -6.38 -2.04 -1.62
C ILE A 17 -5.71 -0.93 -0.80
N ILE A 18 -4.42 -0.73 -1.03
CA ILE A 18 -3.66 0.43 -0.57
C ILE A 18 -3.69 1.45 -1.70
N ASN A 19 -4.36 2.57 -1.46
CA ASN A 19 -4.38 3.67 -2.41
C ASN A 19 -3.10 4.49 -2.24
N ALA A 20 -2.24 4.48 -3.25
CA ALA A 20 -1.02 5.27 -3.35
C ALA A 20 -1.07 6.30 -4.50
N ALA A 21 -2.27 6.56 -5.03
CA ALA A 21 -2.52 7.67 -5.96
C ALA A 21 -2.67 8.98 -5.17
N GLU A 22 -1.84 9.96 -5.51
CA GLU A 22 -1.84 11.30 -4.92
C GLU A 22 -1.89 12.27 -6.09
N CYS A 23 -3.12 12.60 -6.50
CA CYS A 23 -3.37 13.37 -7.71
C CYS A 23 -3.39 14.88 -7.44
N GLU A 24 -3.49 15.29 -6.18
CA GLU A 24 -3.62 16.69 -5.79
C GLU A 24 -2.31 17.47 -6.01
N PRO A 25 -2.34 18.56 -6.79
CA PRO A 25 -1.17 19.41 -6.98
C PRO A 25 -0.62 19.90 -5.63
N TYR A 26 0.70 19.85 -5.47
CA TYR A 26 1.45 20.31 -4.29
C TYR A 26 1.34 19.43 -3.02
N ILE A 27 0.56 18.34 -3.05
CA ILE A 27 0.58 17.31 -1.99
C ILE A 27 1.54 16.21 -2.44
N THR A 28 2.55 15.93 -1.61
CA THR A 28 3.67 15.01 -1.93
C THR A 28 4.04 14.11 -0.74
N ALA A 29 3.18 14.06 0.27
CA ALA A 29 3.46 13.36 1.51
C ALA A 29 3.49 11.85 1.28
N ASP A 30 2.54 11.32 0.51
CA ASP A 30 2.46 9.89 0.22
C ASP A 30 3.58 9.48 -0.74
N ASP A 31 3.87 10.31 -1.75
CA ASP A 31 5.04 10.11 -2.61
C ASP A 31 6.35 10.02 -1.80
N ARG A 32 6.61 11.00 -0.93
CA ARG A 32 7.82 11.01 -0.09
C ARG A 32 7.87 9.84 0.88
N LEU A 33 6.74 9.47 1.48
CA LEU A 33 6.66 8.31 2.36
C LEU A 33 7.04 7.02 1.63
N MET A 34 6.57 6.84 0.38
CA MET A 34 6.90 5.66 -0.42
C MET A 34 8.35 5.64 -0.90
N GLN A 35 8.97 6.79 -1.14
CA GLN A 35 10.37 6.88 -1.52
C GLN A 35 11.32 6.62 -0.35
N ASP A 36 11.07 7.28 0.80
CA ASP A 36 12.00 7.32 1.93
C ASP A 36 11.78 6.15 2.90
N TYR A 37 10.55 5.61 2.98
CA TYR A 37 10.12 4.60 3.97
C TYR A 37 9.33 3.45 3.31
N ALA A 38 9.78 3.03 2.11
CA ALA A 38 9.13 1.97 1.35
C ALA A 38 8.90 0.68 2.15
N ALA A 39 9.89 0.25 2.94
CA ALA A 39 9.81 -0.98 3.72
C ALA A 39 8.71 -0.90 4.79
N GLU A 40 8.59 0.24 5.47
CA GLU A 40 7.57 0.51 6.48
C GLU A 40 6.17 0.57 5.85
N VAL A 41 6.04 1.11 4.65
CA VAL A 41 4.77 1.11 3.90
C VAL A 41 4.32 -0.32 3.57
N LEU A 42 5.24 -1.16 3.09
CA LEU A 42 4.94 -2.57 2.81
C LEU A 42 4.58 -3.32 4.10
N GLU A 43 5.30 -3.09 5.19
CA GLU A 43 5.03 -3.74 6.47
C GLU A 43 3.69 -3.31 7.07
N GLY A 44 3.36 -2.02 7.04
CA GLY A 44 2.04 -1.52 7.43
C GLY A 44 0.91 -2.17 6.62
N SER A 45 1.14 -2.38 5.32
CA SER A 45 0.20 -3.07 4.43
C SER A 45 -0.02 -4.53 4.84
N ARG A 46 1.05 -5.25 5.22
CA ARG A 46 0.99 -6.63 5.73
C ARG A 46 0.24 -6.72 7.05
N ILE A 47 0.50 -5.80 7.98
CA ILE A 47 -0.20 -5.74 9.26
C ILE A 47 -1.71 -5.57 9.04
N LEU A 48 -2.11 -4.66 8.15
CA LEU A 48 -3.51 -4.45 7.80
C LEU A 48 -4.14 -5.70 7.18
N ALA A 49 -3.42 -6.36 6.26
CA ALA A 49 -3.86 -7.61 5.64
C ALA A 49 -4.08 -8.72 6.69
N TRP A 50 -3.15 -8.85 7.64
CA TRP A 50 -3.27 -9.81 8.73
C TRP A 50 -4.48 -9.50 9.65
N VAL A 51 -4.68 -8.24 10.02
CA VAL A 51 -5.85 -7.84 10.84
C VAL A 51 -7.16 -8.16 10.12
N LEU A 52 -7.23 -7.92 8.82
CA LEU A 52 -8.43 -8.14 8.01
C LEU A 52 -8.61 -9.60 7.55
N GLN A 53 -7.56 -10.43 7.68
CA GLN A 53 -7.46 -11.76 7.07
C GLN A 53 -7.69 -11.70 5.55
N ALA A 54 -7.09 -10.69 4.89
CA ALA A 54 -7.22 -10.51 3.45
C ALA A 54 -6.43 -11.58 2.69
N GLU A 55 -7.03 -12.13 1.62
CA GLU A 55 -6.39 -13.13 0.77
C GLU A 55 -5.33 -12.51 -0.15
N GLN A 56 -5.47 -11.24 -0.48
CA GLN A 56 -4.52 -10.50 -1.32
C GLN A 56 -4.47 -9.02 -0.98
N VAL A 57 -3.32 -8.41 -1.23
CA VAL A 57 -3.09 -6.97 -1.11
C VAL A 57 -2.65 -6.42 -2.45
N LEU A 58 -3.29 -5.32 -2.86
CA LEU A 58 -2.95 -4.55 -4.05
C LEU A 58 -2.53 -3.14 -3.62
N ILE A 59 -1.39 -2.66 -4.11
CA ILE A 59 -0.93 -1.28 -3.94
C ILE A 59 -1.08 -0.60 -5.29
N GLY A 60 -2.04 0.30 -5.42
CA GLY A 60 -2.30 1.05 -6.65
C GLY A 60 -1.55 2.38 -6.63
N ILE A 61 -0.61 2.58 -7.54
CA ILE A 61 0.24 3.78 -7.65
C ILE A 61 0.17 4.34 -9.07
N GLU A 62 0.24 5.66 -9.23
CA GLU A 62 0.21 6.29 -10.55
C GLU A 62 1.55 6.13 -11.30
N ASP A 63 1.49 6.03 -12.63
CA ASP A 63 2.64 5.83 -13.51
C ASP A 63 3.63 7.00 -13.52
N ASN A 64 3.15 8.20 -13.19
CA ASN A 64 3.93 9.42 -13.06
C ASN A 64 4.81 9.47 -11.78
N LYS A 65 4.86 8.40 -10.97
CA LYS A 65 5.67 8.31 -9.74
C LYS A 65 6.82 7.28 -9.85
N PRO A 66 7.78 7.44 -10.77
CA PRO A 66 8.80 6.42 -11.05
C PRO A 66 9.72 6.12 -9.85
N GLU A 67 10.03 7.13 -9.03
CA GLU A 67 10.92 7.00 -7.86
C GLU A 67 10.26 6.16 -6.76
N ALA A 68 9.01 6.44 -6.42
CA ALA A 68 8.23 5.66 -5.47
C ALA A 68 8.00 4.22 -5.96
N ILE A 69 7.69 4.03 -7.26
CA ILE A 69 7.56 2.70 -7.86
C ILE A 69 8.86 1.91 -7.71
N ALA A 70 10.01 2.53 -7.99
CA ALA A 70 11.32 1.89 -7.87
C ALA A 70 11.63 1.52 -6.41
N ALA A 71 11.42 2.44 -5.47
CA ALA A 71 11.65 2.21 -4.05
C ALA A 71 10.77 1.07 -3.50
N LEU A 72 9.47 1.07 -3.80
CA LEU A 72 8.56 0.01 -3.38
C LEU A 72 8.92 -1.36 -3.99
N LYS A 73 9.25 -1.41 -5.29
CA LYS A 73 9.67 -2.67 -5.94
C LYS A 73 10.98 -3.19 -5.37
N GLN A 74 11.93 -2.30 -5.09
CA GLN A 74 13.20 -2.65 -4.48
C GLN A 74 13.00 -3.20 -3.06
N ALA A 75 12.17 -2.54 -2.25
CA ALA A 75 11.85 -2.97 -0.89
C ALA A 75 11.07 -4.30 -0.87
N LEU A 76 10.19 -4.55 -1.85
CA LEU A 76 9.44 -5.80 -1.97
C LEU A 76 10.34 -6.97 -2.40
N GLY A 77 11.39 -6.70 -3.19
CA GLY A 77 12.34 -7.71 -3.63
C GLY A 77 11.67 -8.86 -4.40
N SER A 78 11.85 -10.09 -3.90
CA SER A 78 11.28 -11.31 -4.50
C SER A 78 9.98 -11.78 -3.83
N GLU A 79 9.49 -11.05 -2.83
CA GLU A 79 8.26 -11.39 -2.13
C GLU A 79 7.04 -11.25 -3.05
N ARG A 80 5.99 -12.02 -2.79
CA ARG A 80 4.80 -12.13 -3.64
C ARG A 80 3.48 -12.00 -2.88
N ASP A 81 3.56 -11.62 -1.62
CA ASP A 81 2.42 -11.38 -0.74
C ASP A 81 1.70 -10.06 -1.07
N LEU A 82 2.44 -9.08 -1.59
CA LEU A 82 1.91 -7.77 -2.04
C LEU A 82 2.05 -7.62 -3.55
N HIS A 83 1.05 -6.99 -4.20
CA HIS A 83 1.09 -6.70 -5.65
C HIS A 83 1.08 -5.20 -5.92
N ILE A 84 2.18 -4.67 -6.46
CA ILE A 84 2.26 -3.29 -6.92
C ILE A 84 1.62 -3.19 -8.32
N ARG A 85 0.61 -2.33 -8.46
CA ARG A 85 -0.12 -2.06 -9.70
C ARG A 85 0.10 -0.59 -10.08
N VAL A 86 0.75 -0.40 -11.22
CA VAL A 86 0.93 0.90 -11.90
C VAL A 86 -0.18 1.07 -12.92
#